data_AF-A0AB36NZT4-F1
#
_entry.id   AF-A0AB36NZT4-F1
#
_cell.length_a   1.000
_cell.length_b   1.000
_cell.length_c   1.000
_cell.angle_alpha   90.00
_cell.angle_beta   90.00
_cell.angle_gamma   90.00
#
_symmetry.space_group_name_H-M   'P 1'
#
loop_
_entity.id
_entity.type
_entity.pdbx_description
1 polymer ?
#
loop_
_entity_poly.entity_id
_entity_poly.type
_entity_poly.pdbx_seq_one_letter_code
_entity_poly.pdbx_strand_id
1 'polypeptide(L)'
;MENTPEEYFDISALNTNLFMEFGSKDFETMQQNKNANQLIAFDEKGTFPAKSYEDHILRFKVAYLNQSIKKIEDLKPTEETKPMIDASLDLFNFVKNKYENDYVKIARLMDKKAPKETVDKAIADMEATTFPVFEAKYKKLWDLALPYAKEHGIDVKTF
;
A
#
# COMPACT_ATOMS: atom_id res chain seq x y z
N MET A 1 24.26 11.88 9.08
CA MET A 1 24.56 11.26 7.78
C MET A 1 23.43 11.56 6.82
N GLU A 2 23.76 11.75 5.56
CA GLU A 2 22.83 11.90 4.43
C GLU A 2 22.50 10.51 3.88
N ASN A 3 21.32 10.31 3.31
CA ASN A 3 20.92 9.01 2.77
C ASN A 3 21.72 8.69 1.50
N THR A 4 21.97 7.41 1.24
CA THR A 4 22.58 6.97 -0.02
C THR A 4 21.54 6.99 -1.17
N PRO A 5 21.98 7.01 -2.44
CA PRO A 5 21.03 6.90 -3.55
C PRO A 5 20.15 5.65 -3.49
N GLU A 6 20.73 4.51 -3.11
CA GLU A 6 19.99 3.27 -2.88
C GLU A 6 18.90 3.45 -1.82
N GLU A 7 19.20 4.09 -0.69
CA GLU A 7 18.23 4.34 0.38
C GLU A 7 17.06 5.22 -0.09
N TYR A 8 17.33 6.27 -0.89
CA TYR A 8 16.26 7.09 -1.47
C TYR A 8 15.36 6.27 -2.40
N PHE A 9 15.95 5.47 -3.28
CA PHE A 9 15.22 4.64 -4.24
C PHE A 9 14.41 3.56 -3.53
N ASP A 10 15.01 2.83 -2.59
CA ASP A 10 14.38 1.73 -1.87
C ASP A 10 13.17 2.21 -1.06
N ILE A 11 13.34 3.29 -0.30
CA ILE A 11 12.31 3.81 0.59
C ILE A 11 11.19 4.50 -0.20
N SER A 12 11.53 5.27 -1.25
CA SER A 12 10.54 6.07 -1.99
C SER A 12 9.83 5.28 -3.09
N ALA A 13 10.54 4.37 -3.78
CA ALA A 13 10.02 3.71 -4.99
C ALA A 13 9.85 2.20 -4.81
N LEU A 14 10.91 1.46 -4.46
CA LEU A 14 10.86 0.00 -4.36
C LEU A 14 9.84 -0.48 -3.31
N ASN A 15 9.66 0.30 -2.24
CA ASN A 15 8.67 0.06 -1.19
C ASN A 15 7.21 -0.01 -1.72
N THR A 16 6.94 0.45 -2.95
CA THR A 16 5.62 0.27 -3.59
C THR A 16 5.28 -1.18 -3.93
N ASN A 17 6.23 -2.11 -3.82
CA ASN A 17 5.96 -3.55 -3.86
C ASN A 17 4.92 -4.00 -2.80
N LEU A 18 4.74 -3.21 -1.74
CA LEU A 18 3.62 -3.37 -0.78
C LEU A 18 2.23 -3.32 -1.43
N PHE A 19 2.12 -2.75 -2.64
CA PHE A 19 0.87 -2.55 -3.36
C PHE A 19 0.62 -3.58 -4.46
N MET A 20 1.39 -4.67 -4.52
CA MET A 20 1.25 -5.73 -5.53
C MET A 20 -0.19 -6.25 -5.68
N GLU A 21 -0.92 -6.36 -4.58
CA GLU A 21 -2.30 -6.86 -4.59
C GLU A 21 -3.35 -5.74 -4.51
N PHE A 22 -2.93 -4.46 -4.44
CA PHE A 22 -3.85 -3.35 -4.22
C PHE A 22 -4.94 -3.31 -5.29
N GLY A 23 -6.18 -3.21 -4.82
CA GLY A 23 -7.39 -3.25 -5.64
C GLY A 23 -8.26 -4.46 -5.29
N SER A 24 -9.04 -4.93 -6.25
CA SER A 24 -9.95 -6.07 -6.07
C SER A 24 -9.21 -7.32 -5.61
N LYS A 25 -7.96 -7.50 -6.07
CA LYS A 25 -7.14 -8.67 -5.77
C LYS A 25 -6.88 -8.86 -4.28
N ASP A 26 -6.68 -7.76 -3.54
CA ASP A 26 -6.44 -7.80 -2.11
C ASP A 26 -7.62 -8.42 -1.34
N PHE A 27 -8.86 -8.14 -1.76
CA PHE A 27 -10.03 -8.76 -1.12
C PHE A 27 -10.10 -10.27 -1.37
N GLU A 28 -9.66 -10.75 -2.52
CA GLU A 28 -9.55 -12.19 -2.79
C GLU A 28 -8.50 -12.83 -1.87
N THR A 29 -7.31 -12.22 -1.79
CA THR A 29 -6.21 -12.70 -0.95
C THR A 29 -6.61 -12.71 0.53
N MET A 30 -7.26 -11.64 1.02
CA MET A 30 -7.78 -11.60 2.38
C MET A 30 -8.78 -12.73 2.64
N GLN A 31 -9.70 -13.03 1.72
CA GLN A 31 -10.63 -14.15 1.87
C GLN A 31 -9.93 -15.51 1.90
N GLN A 32 -8.96 -15.72 1.00
CA GLN A 32 -8.15 -16.95 0.98
C GLN A 32 -7.39 -17.13 2.30
N ASN A 33 -6.72 -16.07 2.76
CA ASN A 33 -6.00 -16.06 4.04
C ASN A 33 -6.94 -16.30 5.22
N LYS A 34 -8.15 -15.71 5.23
CA LYS A 34 -9.13 -15.96 6.30
C LYS A 34 -9.58 -17.41 6.33
N ASN A 35 -9.86 -18.01 5.17
CA ASN A 35 -10.24 -19.42 5.05
C ASN A 35 -9.13 -20.38 5.48
N ALA A 36 -7.87 -19.98 5.29
CA ALA A 36 -6.69 -20.71 5.72
C ALA A 36 -6.27 -20.42 7.18
N ASN A 37 -6.99 -19.60 7.93
CA ASN A 37 -6.60 -19.09 9.26
C ASN A 37 -5.23 -18.36 9.27
N GLN A 38 -4.89 -17.69 8.18
CA GLN A 38 -3.65 -16.94 7.95
C GLN A 38 -3.85 -15.43 7.93
N LEU A 39 -5.06 -14.93 8.21
CA LEU A 39 -5.29 -13.49 8.33
C LEU A 39 -4.68 -12.99 9.65
N ILE A 40 -3.81 -11.98 9.57
CA ILE A 40 -2.99 -11.51 10.71
C ILE A 40 -3.23 -10.04 11.06
N ALA A 41 -2.93 -9.66 12.29
CA ALA A 41 -2.88 -8.28 12.76
C ALA A 41 -1.64 -8.13 13.65
N PHE A 42 -1.18 -6.90 13.87
CA PHE A 42 -0.07 -6.67 14.80
C PHE A 42 -0.33 -5.50 15.75
N ASP A 43 0.41 -5.49 16.85
CA ASP A 43 0.57 -4.38 17.77
C ASP A 43 1.98 -4.40 18.37
N GLU A 44 2.19 -3.62 19.42
CA GLU A 44 3.46 -3.54 20.14
C GLU A 44 3.95 -4.89 20.70
N LYS A 45 3.06 -5.87 20.90
CA LYS A 45 3.40 -7.21 21.41
C LYS A 45 3.73 -8.20 20.29
N GLY A 46 3.57 -7.80 19.02
CA GLY A 46 3.89 -8.60 17.85
C GLY A 46 2.66 -8.99 17.02
N THR A 47 2.84 -10.01 16.17
CA THR A 47 1.84 -10.48 15.21
C THR A 47 0.95 -11.55 15.82
N PHE A 48 -0.37 -11.48 15.58
CA PHE A 48 -1.36 -12.45 16.03
C PHE A 48 -2.47 -12.63 14.98
N PRO A 49 -3.32 -13.67 15.07
CA PRO A 49 -4.44 -13.85 14.15
C PRO A 49 -5.44 -12.69 14.21
N ALA A 50 -5.79 -12.13 13.05
CA ALA A 50 -6.78 -11.06 12.95
C ALA A 50 -8.18 -11.57 13.33
N LYS A 51 -8.88 -10.77 14.12
CA LYS A 51 -10.26 -11.07 14.55
C LYS A 51 -11.24 -11.00 13.38
N SER A 52 -10.99 -10.08 12.45
CA SER A 52 -11.89 -9.77 11.34
C SER A 52 -11.09 -9.19 10.15
N TYR A 53 -11.74 -8.98 9.01
CA TYR A 53 -11.12 -8.29 7.87
C TYR A 53 -10.78 -6.84 8.21
N GLU A 54 -11.67 -6.15 8.92
CA GLU A 54 -11.41 -4.78 9.42
C GLU A 54 -10.19 -4.74 10.36
N ASP A 55 -10.08 -5.70 11.29
CA ASP A 55 -8.94 -5.81 12.21
C ASP A 55 -7.62 -6.01 11.45
N HIS A 56 -7.61 -6.86 10.42
CA HIS A 56 -6.47 -7.03 9.52
C HIS A 56 -6.10 -5.73 8.80
N ILE A 57 -7.07 -5.05 8.18
CA ILE A 57 -6.79 -3.82 7.43
C ILE A 57 -6.19 -2.74 8.35
N LEU A 58 -6.81 -2.49 9.51
CA LEU A 58 -6.39 -1.40 10.39
C LEU A 58 -5.07 -1.69 11.11
N ARG A 59 -4.90 -2.92 11.60
CA ARG A 59 -3.76 -3.28 12.48
C ARG A 59 -2.64 -3.99 11.76
N PHE A 60 -2.80 -4.35 10.49
CA PHE A 60 -1.73 -4.84 9.63
C PHE A 60 -1.46 -3.83 8.52
N LYS A 61 -2.37 -3.69 7.55
CA LYS A 61 -2.10 -2.92 6.33
C LYS A 61 -1.88 -1.42 6.58
N VAL A 62 -2.79 -0.76 7.29
CA VAL A 62 -2.67 0.67 7.63
C VAL A 62 -1.47 0.92 8.54
N ALA A 63 -1.20 0.02 9.48
CA ALA A 63 -0.07 0.15 10.38
C ALA A 63 1.28 0.02 9.65
N TYR A 64 1.43 -0.90 8.68
CA TYR A 64 2.61 -0.96 7.79
C TYR A 64 2.72 0.30 6.92
N LEU A 65 1.61 0.79 6.37
CA LEU A 65 1.59 2.04 5.59
C LEU A 65 2.06 3.25 6.41
N ASN A 66 1.62 3.37 7.66
CA ASN A 66 2.07 4.45 8.55
C ASN A 66 3.59 4.38 8.79
N GLN A 67 4.15 3.18 8.97
CA GLN A 67 5.59 3.01 9.10
C GLN A 67 6.34 3.38 7.81
N SER A 68 5.81 2.97 6.65
CA SER A 68 6.38 3.31 5.34
C SER A 68 6.34 4.81 5.06
N ILE A 69 5.21 5.47 5.30
CA ILE A 69 5.05 6.92 5.18
C ILE A 69 6.06 7.63 6.08
N LYS A 70 6.18 7.19 7.34
CA LYS A 70 7.14 7.79 8.27
C LYS A 70 8.59 7.66 7.78
N LYS A 71 8.97 6.51 7.24
CA LYS A 71 10.30 6.32 6.63
C LYS A 71 10.55 7.26 5.44
N ILE A 72 9.53 7.48 4.60
CA ILE A 72 9.62 8.41 3.46
C ILE A 72 9.75 9.86 3.97
N GLU A 73 8.98 10.24 4.99
CA GLU A 73 9.06 11.57 5.62
C GLU A 73 10.40 11.84 6.33
N ASP A 74 11.06 10.79 6.81
CA ASP A 74 12.35 10.88 7.50
C ASP A 74 13.55 10.97 6.53
N LEU A 75 13.34 10.76 5.22
CA LEU A 75 14.35 11.02 4.19
C LEU A 75 14.71 12.51 4.17
N LYS A 76 15.97 12.82 3.91
CA LYS A 76 16.44 14.21 3.82
C LYS A 76 16.34 14.71 2.39
N PRO A 77 15.31 15.49 2.00
CA PRO A 77 15.14 15.86 0.61
C PRO A 77 16.31 16.72 0.09
N THR A 78 16.80 16.36 -1.09
CA THR A 78 17.70 17.17 -1.94
C THR A 78 16.89 17.74 -3.11
N GLU A 79 17.47 18.66 -3.90
CA GLU A 79 16.79 19.17 -5.11
C GLU A 79 16.44 18.04 -6.10
N GLU A 80 17.32 17.05 -6.22
CA GLU A 80 17.15 15.89 -7.08
C GLU A 80 16.09 14.91 -6.56
N THR A 81 16.10 14.60 -5.26
CA THR A 81 15.26 13.52 -4.68
C THR A 81 13.88 14.00 -4.27
N LYS A 82 13.70 15.31 -4.03
CA LYS A 82 12.43 15.88 -3.56
C LYS A 82 11.21 15.52 -4.43
N PRO A 83 11.26 15.59 -5.77
CA PRO A 83 10.10 15.21 -6.59
C PRO A 83 9.68 13.74 -6.40
N MET A 84 10.64 12.83 -6.25
CA MET A 84 10.38 11.40 -6.02
C MET A 84 9.77 11.15 -4.64
N ILE A 85 10.32 11.80 -3.60
CA ILE A 85 9.78 11.75 -2.23
C ILE A 85 8.34 12.26 -2.19
N ASP A 86 8.07 13.43 -2.80
CA ASP A 86 6.73 14.02 -2.83
C ASP A 86 5.72 13.11 -3.58
N ALA A 87 6.14 12.51 -4.71
CA ALA A 87 5.31 11.55 -5.46
C ALA A 87 5.04 10.26 -4.68
N SER A 88 6.02 9.78 -3.91
CA SER A 88 5.89 8.63 -3.03
C SER A 88 4.87 8.91 -1.91
N LEU A 89 5.01 10.03 -1.21
CA LEU A 89 4.05 10.44 -0.18
C LEU A 89 2.63 10.59 -0.72
N ASP A 90 2.46 11.17 -1.92
CA ASP A 90 1.15 11.28 -2.57
C ASP A 90 0.51 9.92 -2.85
N LEU A 91 1.29 8.95 -3.35
CA LEU A 91 0.82 7.58 -3.59
C LEU A 91 0.49 6.85 -2.28
N PHE A 92 1.40 6.83 -1.31
CA PHE A 92 1.23 6.11 -0.05
C PHE A 92 0.07 6.66 0.77
N ASN A 93 -0.10 7.99 0.84
CA ASN A 93 -1.23 8.60 1.54
C ASN A 93 -2.56 8.31 0.83
N PHE A 94 -2.57 8.28 -0.51
CA PHE A 94 -3.76 7.87 -1.26
C PHE A 94 -4.17 6.44 -0.91
N VAL A 95 -3.23 5.49 -0.96
CA VAL A 95 -3.48 4.09 -0.64
C VAL A 95 -3.95 3.92 0.81
N LYS A 96 -3.28 4.61 1.76
CA LYS A 96 -3.70 4.62 3.18
C LYS A 96 -5.14 5.10 3.34
N ASN A 97 -5.50 6.22 2.70
CA ASN A 97 -6.86 6.74 2.75
C ASN A 97 -7.89 5.75 2.20
N LYS A 98 -7.54 5.01 1.14
CA LYS A 98 -8.39 3.94 0.59
C LYS A 98 -8.57 2.79 1.56
N TYR A 99 -7.51 2.38 2.26
CA TYR A 99 -7.61 1.37 3.30
C TYR A 99 -8.49 1.80 4.47
N GLU A 100 -8.26 3.00 5.00
CA GLU A 100 -8.98 3.53 6.18
C GLU A 100 -10.47 3.80 5.92
N ASN A 101 -10.86 4.00 4.66
CA ASN A 101 -12.22 4.34 4.28
C ASN A 101 -12.90 3.23 3.47
N ASP A 102 -12.58 3.12 2.19
CA ASP A 102 -13.32 2.28 1.25
C ASP A 102 -13.16 0.79 1.60
N TYR A 103 -11.94 0.34 1.91
CA TYR A 103 -11.68 -1.05 2.30
C TYR A 103 -12.35 -1.40 3.62
N VAL A 104 -12.27 -0.54 4.65
CA VAL A 104 -12.94 -0.78 5.93
C VAL A 104 -14.46 -0.94 5.75
N LYS A 105 -15.09 -0.14 4.88
CA LYS A 105 -16.52 -0.29 4.56
C LYS A 105 -16.83 -1.66 3.95
N ILE A 106 -16.03 -2.10 2.98
CA ILE A 106 -16.21 -3.40 2.32
C ILE A 106 -15.91 -4.55 3.29
N ALA A 107 -14.84 -4.45 4.08
CA ALA A 107 -14.46 -5.42 5.09
C ALA A 107 -15.57 -5.65 6.13
N ARG A 108 -16.27 -4.58 6.54
CA ARG A 108 -17.45 -4.70 7.41
C ARG A 108 -18.60 -5.46 6.77
N LEU A 109 -18.78 -5.38 5.45
CA LEU A 109 -19.78 -6.21 4.75
C LEU A 109 -19.37 -7.68 4.77
N MET A 110 -18.08 -7.95 4.53
CA MET A 110 -17.51 -9.30 4.55
C MET A 110 -17.58 -9.93 5.95
N ASP A 111 -17.22 -9.17 6.98
CA ASP A 111 -17.27 -9.59 8.40
C ASP A 111 -18.71 -9.92 8.84
N LYS A 112 -19.70 -9.16 8.31
CA LYS A 112 -21.13 -9.41 8.54
C LYS A 112 -21.72 -10.52 7.68
N LYS A 113 -20.91 -11.17 6.82
CA LYS A 113 -21.35 -12.18 5.86
C LYS A 113 -22.51 -11.68 4.99
N ALA A 114 -22.41 -10.44 4.53
CA ALA A 114 -23.36 -9.88 3.56
C ALA A 114 -23.43 -10.77 2.29
N PRO A 115 -24.53 -10.72 1.52
CA PRO A 115 -24.64 -11.49 0.28
C PRO A 115 -23.45 -11.24 -0.65
N LYS A 116 -22.96 -12.30 -1.31
CA LYS A 116 -21.80 -12.21 -2.21
C LYS A 116 -21.95 -11.11 -3.26
N GLU A 117 -23.12 -11.01 -3.88
CA GLU A 117 -23.42 -9.97 -4.87
C GLU A 117 -23.25 -8.54 -4.30
N THR A 118 -23.63 -8.31 -3.04
CA THR A 118 -23.45 -7.02 -2.37
C THR A 118 -21.98 -6.70 -2.15
N VAL A 119 -21.17 -7.68 -1.74
CA VAL A 119 -19.73 -7.51 -1.53
C VAL A 119 -19.02 -7.28 -2.86
N ASP A 120 -19.29 -8.12 -3.86
CA ASP A 120 -18.68 -8.06 -5.19
C ASP A 120 -18.99 -6.71 -5.86
N LYS A 121 -20.23 -6.22 -5.76
CA LYS A 121 -20.60 -4.90 -6.26
C LYS A 121 -19.83 -3.77 -5.57
N ALA A 122 -19.70 -3.82 -4.25
CA ALA A 122 -18.97 -2.79 -3.50
C ALA A 122 -17.48 -2.77 -3.87
N ILE A 123 -16.87 -3.93 -4.09
CA ILE A 123 -15.48 -4.05 -4.59
C ILE A 123 -15.36 -3.47 -5.99
N ALA A 124 -16.25 -3.83 -6.92
CA ALA A 124 -16.22 -3.33 -8.29
C ALA A 124 -16.41 -1.81 -8.38
N ASP A 125 -17.35 -1.25 -7.60
CA ASP A 125 -17.61 0.19 -7.57
C ASP A 125 -16.39 0.96 -6.99
N MET A 126 -15.72 0.40 -5.97
CA MET A 126 -14.47 0.96 -5.44
C MET A 126 -13.35 0.90 -6.48
N GLU A 127 -13.16 -0.24 -7.14
CA GLU A 127 -12.08 -0.45 -8.11
C GLU A 127 -12.17 0.53 -9.28
N ALA A 128 -13.38 0.67 -9.86
CA ALA A 128 -13.64 1.55 -11.00
C ALA A 128 -13.25 3.01 -10.73
N THR A 129 -13.31 3.45 -9.47
CA THR A 129 -12.96 4.83 -9.08
C THR A 129 -11.55 4.95 -8.51
N THR A 130 -11.01 3.89 -7.93
CA THR A 130 -9.74 3.91 -7.19
C THR A 130 -8.56 3.56 -8.07
N PHE A 131 -8.68 2.54 -8.91
CA PHE A 131 -7.54 2.01 -9.66
C PHE A 131 -6.97 3.00 -10.70
N PRO A 132 -7.79 3.77 -11.46
CA PRO A 132 -7.23 4.78 -12.38
C PRO A 132 -6.41 5.86 -11.66
N VAL A 133 -6.82 6.25 -10.46
CA VAL A 133 -6.11 7.25 -9.65
C VAL A 133 -4.83 6.67 -9.07
N PHE A 134 -4.87 5.42 -8.61
CA PHE A 134 -3.69 4.67 -8.18
C PHE A 134 -2.66 4.56 -9.30
N GLU A 135 -3.07 4.08 -10.47
CA GLU A 135 -2.18 3.89 -11.63
C GLU A 135 -1.50 5.19 -12.03
N ALA A 136 -2.23 6.31 -12.08
CA ALA A 136 -1.65 7.62 -12.39
C ALA A 136 -0.58 8.05 -11.36
N LYS A 137 -0.84 7.84 -10.07
CA LYS A 137 0.12 8.17 -8.99
C LYS A 137 1.33 7.24 -8.99
N TYR A 138 1.09 5.95 -9.19
CA TYR A 138 2.14 4.93 -9.30
C TYR A 138 3.06 5.22 -10.49
N LYS A 139 2.47 5.48 -11.66
CA LYS A 139 3.22 5.84 -12.86
C LYS A 139 4.05 7.11 -12.64
N LYS A 140 3.47 8.16 -12.05
CA LYS A 140 4.20 9.40 -11.75
C LYS A 140 5.44 9.16 -10.89
N LEU A 141 5.34 8.32 -9.87
CA LEU A 141 6.48 7.96 -9.03
C LEU A 141 7.55 7.20 -9.83
N TRP A 142 7.16 6.18 -10.60
CA TRP A 142 8.11 5.35 -11.34
C TRP A 142 8.75 6.08 -12.53
N ASP A 143 8.06 7.04 -13.15
CA ASP A 143 8.63 7.93 -14.15
C ASP A 143 9.79 8.79 -13.59
N LEU A 144 9.80 9.04 -12.27
CA LEU A 144 10.88 9.74 -11.56
C LEU A 144 11.96 8.77 -11.05
N ALA A 145 11.54 7.60 -10.57
CA ALA A 145 12.44 6.63 -9.94
C ALA A 145 13.34 5.89 -10.94
N LEU A 146 12.84 5.56 -12.14
CA LEU A 146 13.63 4.82 -13.13
C LEU A 146 14.84 5.62 -13.66
N PRO A 147 14.70 6.92 -14.04
CA PRO A 147 15.87 7.73 -14.40
C PRO A 147 16.87 7.86 -13.25
N TYR A 148 16.37 8.08 -12.03
CA TYR A 148 17.20 8.18 -10.83
C TYR A 148 18.03 6.90 -10.61
N ALA A 149 17.38 5.73 -10.63
CA ALA A 149 18.05 4.45 -10.49
C ALA A 149 19.16 4.26 -11.55
N LYS A 150 18.87 4.62 -12.80
CA LYS A 150 19.84 4.53 -13.90
C LYS A 150 21.05 5.45 -13.69
N GLU A 151 20.82 6.69 -13.25
CA GLU A 151 21.88 7.67 -13.02
C GLU A 151 22.82 7.25 -11.89
N HIS A 152 22.27 6.61 -10.85
CA HIS A 152 23.02 6.16 -9.67
C HIS A 152 23.50 4.70 -9.74
N GLY A 153 23.29 4.00 -10.85
CA GLY A 153 23.77 2.63 -11.06
C GLY A 153 23.04 1.55 -10.25
N ILE A 154 21.77 1.81 -9.89
CA ILE A 154 20.89 0.93 -9.10
C ILE A 154 20.27 -0.13 -10.02
N ASP A 155 20.39 -1.41 -9.66
CA ASP A 155 19.79 -2.54 -10.40
C ASP A 155 18.32 -2.74 -9.98
N VAL A 156 17.39 -2.31 -10.84
CA VAL A 156 15.96 -2.35 -10.53
C VAL A 156 15.38 -3.74 -10.78
N LYS A 157 14.95 -4.40 -9.70
CA LYS A 157 14.17 -5.65 -9.76
C LYS A 157 12.73 -5.39 -9.29
N THR A 158 11.83 -5.27 -10.26
CA THR A 158 10.38 -5.24 -9.99
C THR A 158 9.82 -6.65 -10.01
N PHE A 159 8.92 -6.98 -9.08
CA PHE A 159 8.24 -8.28 -8.99
C PHE A 159 6.77 -8.16 -9.35
#